data_AF-A0A178YRP1-F1
#
_entry.id   AF-A0A178YRP1-F1
#
_cell.length_a   1.000
_cell.length_b   1.000
_cell.length_c   1.000
_cell.angle_alpha   90.00
_cell.angle_beta   90.00
_cell.angle_gamma   90.00
#
_symmetry.space_group_name_H-M   'P 1'
#
loop_
_entity.id
_entity.type
_entity.pdbx_description
1 polymer ?
#
loop_
_entity_poly.entity_id
_entity_poly.type
_entity_poly.pdbx_seq_one_letter_code
_entity_poly.pdbx_strand_id
1 'polypeptide(L)'
;MVTTRAVAGITGGGEAASGASEHRTVSEAYALHTATLPFSALNTATTTTRTEGTATRTLKTTRSFDAWGNITAEISHGRTDKDGDEVLVATDYTVNTAEYIMSLPHLQRTYAGTDLTGTLLKQTQFFYDGQAYRTAPSNGSLTTRRDDTTTSSYQTSTFDYDTYGNRLAATVSGDETTSWSRRRPRRIHSIGTTLATGRRWTNPTTPACFTARSRPIPT
;
A
#
# COMPACT_ATOMS: atom_id res chain seq x y z
N MET A 1 27.68 -7.80 -6.99
CA MET A 1 27.70 -9.24 -7.35
C MET A 1 26.27 -9.72 -7.28
N VAL A 2 25.61 -9.95 -8.42
CA VAL A 2 24.22 -10.44 -8.47
C VAL A 2 24.28 -11.95 -8.28
N THR A 3 23.74 -12.46 -7.19
CA THR A 3 23.66 -13.90 -6.95
C THR A 3 22.24 -14.35 -7.22
N THR A 4 22.01 -14.98 -8.37
CA THR A 4 20.75 -15.66 -8.68
C THR A 4 20.70 -16.93 -7.84
N ARG A 5 19.78 -17.04 -6.89
CA ARG A 5 19.49 -18.29 -6.19
C ARG A 5 18.19 -18.83 -6.76
N ALA A 6 18.30 -19.77 -7.70
CA ALA A 6 17.18 -20.62 -8.06
C ALA A 6 16.87 -21.53 -6.86
N VAL A 7 15.71 -21.36 -6.24
CA VAL A 7 15.16 -22.40 -5.35
C VAL A 7 14.65 -23.49 -6.28
N ALA A 8 15.38 -24.61 -6.33
CA ALA A 8 14.89 -25.81 -7.01
C ALA A 8 13.60 -26.24 -6.33
N GLY A 9 12.50 -26.26 -7.10
CA GLY A 9 11.20 -26.73 -6.61
C GLY A 9 11.31 -28.17 -6.11
N ILE A 10 10.54 -28.49 -5.08
CA ILE A 10 10.34 -29.85 -4.59
C ILE A 10 9.80 -30.69 -5.76
N THR A 11 10.62 -31.60 -6.29
CA THR A 11 10.17 -32.67 -7.18
C THR A 11 9.45 -33.70 -6.33
N GLY A 12 8.12 -33.58 -6.24
CA GLY A 12 7.28 -34.65 -5.73
C GLY A 12 7.43 -35.88 -6.64
N GLY A 13 7.81 -37.02 -6.04
CA GLY A 13 8.02 -38.30 -6.72
C GLY A 13 6.76 -38.75 -7.47
N GLY A 14 6.97 -39.32 -8.66
CA GLY A 14 5.90 -39.63 -9.60
C GLY A 14 5.20 -40.95 -9.36
N GLU A 15 3.99 -41.03 -9.92
CA GLU A 15 3.42 -42.27 -10.45
C GLU A 15 2.74 -41.90 -11.78
N ALA A 16 3.17 -42.54 -12.87
CA ALA A 16 2.71 -42.22 -14.21
C ALA A 16 1.34 -42.84 -14.47
N ALA A 17 0.31 -41.99 -14.58
CA ALA A 17 -0.93 -42.31 -15.28
C ALA A 17 -1.47 -41.04 -15.96
N SER A 18 -1.49 -41.05 -17.30
CA SER A 18 -1.99 -40.00 -18.22
C SER A 18 -1.20 -38.67 -18.33
N GLY A 19 -0.12 -38.70 -19.13
CA GLY A 19 0.06 -37.76 -20.25
C GLY A 19 0.31 -36.26 -20.05
N ALA A 20 0.31 -35.70 -18.84
CA ALA A 20 0.73 -34.32 -18.62
C ALA A 20 1.32 -34.14 -17.22
N SER A 21 2.63 -33.89 -17.13
CA SER A 21 3.22 -33.43 -15.89
C SER A 21 3.02 -31.93 -15.75
N GLU A 22 2.40 -31.51 -14.65
CA GLU A 22 2.32 -30.10 -14.27
C GLU A 22 3.53 -29.75 -13.41
N HIS A 23 4.30 -28.74 -13.81
CA HIS A 23 5.45 -28.24 -13.07
C HIS A 23 5.33 -26.74 -12.83
N ARG A 24 5.65 -26.31 -11.61
CA ARG A 24 5.83 -24.90 -11.26
C ARG A 24 7.24 -24.67 -10.75
N THR A 25 7.94 -23.72 -11.35
CA THR A 25 9.26 -23.27 -10.91
C THR A 25 9.19 -21.80 -10.56
N VAL A 26 9.76 -21.44 -9.42
CA VAL A 26 9.92 -20.03 -8.98
C VAL A 26 11.40 -19.75 -8.86
N SER A 27 11.87 -18.72 -9.57
CA SER A 27 13.25 -18.25 -9.54
C SER A 27 13.29 -16.81 -9.03
N GLU A 28 14.26 -16.52 -8.17
CA GLU A 28 14.42 -15.22 -7.53
C GLU A 28 15.83 -14.67 -7.73
N ALA A 29 15.90 -13.39 -8.08
CA ALA A 29 17.16 -12.65 -8.19
C ALA A 29 17.25 -11.63 -7.04
N TYR A 30 18.43 -11.55 -6.42
CA TYR A 30 18.68 -10.66 -5.30
C TYR A 30 19.89 -9.75 -5.54
N ALA A 31 19.76 -8.47 -5.17
CA ALA A 31 20.87 -7.56 -4.94
C ALA A 31 21.33 -7.71 -3.48
N LEU A 32 22.59 -8.06 -3.28
CA LEU A 32 23.16 -8.35 -1.96
C LEU A 32 24.11 -7.24 -1.52
N HIS A 33 23.97 -6.79 -0.27
CA HIS A 33 24.93 -5.96 0.42
C HIS A 33 25.57 -6.78 1.54
N THR A 34 26.78 -7.31 1.28
CA THR A 34 27.47 -8.25 2.18
C THR A 34 28.85 -7.76 2.63
N ALA A 35 29.32 -6.63 2.11
CA ALA A 35 30.66 -6.12 2.39
C ALA A 35 30.74 -5.39 3.73
N THR A 36 29.65 -4.74 4.15
CA THR A 36 29.61 -3.90 5.34
C THR A 36 28.26 -4.05 6.04
N LEU A 37 28.25 -3.82 7.35
CA LEU A 37 27.01 -3.73 8.10
C LEU A 37 26.29 -2.40 7.78
N PRO A 38 24.95 -2.38 7.74
CA PRO A 38 24.05 -3.54 7.86
C PRO A 38 23.97 -4.36 6.58
N PHE A 39 24.02 -5.68 6.68
CA PHE A 39 23.84 -6.55 5.51
C PHE A 39 22.40 -6.50 4.99
N SER A 40 22.23 -6.60 3.67
CA SER A 40 20.90 -6.61 3.05
C SER A 40 20.81 -7.55 1.86
N ALA A 41 19.59 -7.99 1.57
CA ALA A 41 19.25 -8.78 0.40
C ALA A 41 17.91 -8.27 -0.15
N LEU A 42 17.94 -7.66 -1.33
CA LEU A 42 16.77 -7.05 -1.96
C LEU A 42 16.37 -7.87 -3.19
N ASN A 43 15.13 -8.37 -3.22
CA ASN A 43 14.63 -9.18 -4.34
C ASN A 43 14.38 -8.29 -5.56
N THR A 44 15.26 -8.33 -6.55
CA THR A 44 15.17 -7.51 -7.77
C THR A 44 14.31 -8.14 -8.85
N ALA A 45 14.07 -9.46 -8.81
CA ALA A 45 13.16 -10.12 -9.74
C ALA A 45 12.60 -11.44 -9.20
N THR A 46 11.35 -11.72 -9.56
CA THR A 46 10.72 -13.02 -9.38
C THR A 46 10.23 -13.51 -10.74
N THR A 47 10.58 -14.73 -11.11
CA THR A 47 10.10 -15.39 -12.33
C THR A 47 9.38 -16.67 -11.95
N THR A 48 8.12 -16.81 -12.36
CA THR A 48 7.34 -18.03 -12.17
C THR A 48 7.06 -18.67 -13.51
N THR A 49 7.57 -19.88 -13.70
CA THR A 49 7.29 -20.70 -14.89
C THR A 49 6.33 -21.81 -14.51
N ARG A 50 5.24 -21.94 -15.27
CA ARG A 50 4.29 -23.05 -15.17
C ARG A 50 4.31 -23.83 -16.48
N THR A 51 4.50 -25.13 -16.38
CA THR A 51 4.44 -26.06 -17.51
C THR A 51 3.30 -27.03 -17.28
N GLU A 52 2.45 -27.19 -18.28
CA GLU A 52 1.34 -28.15 -18.31
C GLU A 52 1.47 -28.94 -19.62
N GLY A 53 1.94 -30.20 -19.54
CA GLY A 53 2.26 -30.98 -20.74
C GLY A 53 3.36 -30.32 -21.56
N THR A 54 3.07 -29.93 -22.81
CA THR A 54 4.01 -29.22 -23.70
C THR A 54 3.90 -27.70 -23.62
N ALA A 55 2.88 -27.16 -22.94
CA ALA A 55 2.66 -25.73 -22.82
C ALA A 55 3.45 -25.17 -21.64
N THR A 56 4.31 -24.18 -21.88
CA THR A 56 5.04 -23.46 -20.84
C THR A 56 4.67 -21.97 -20.87
N ARG A 57 4.36 -21.40 -19.71
CA ARG A 57 4.13 -19.97 -19.51
C ARG A 57 5.03 -19.44 -18.42
N THR A 58 5.61 -18.28 -18.67
CA THR A 58 6.51 -17.61 -17.72
C THR A 58 6.00 -16.22 -17.41
N LEU A 59 5.82 -15.96 -16.12
CA LEU A 59 5.49 -14.65 -15.58
C LEU A 59 6.71 -14.05 -14.91
N LYS A 60 6.90 -12.73 -15.03
CA LYS A 60 8.03 -12.03 -14.44
C LYS A 60 7.62 -10.72 -13.78
N THR A 61 8.19 -10.47 -12.62
CA THR A 61 8.11 -9.18 -11.92
C THR A 61 9.52 -8.71 -11.61
N THR A 62 9.82 -7.43 -11.86
CA THR A 62 11.11 -6.80 -11.52
C THR A 62 10.90 -5.62 -10.59
N ARG A 63 11.86 -5.39 -9.70
CA ARG A 63 11.79 -4.38 -8.65
C ARG A 63 13.07 -3.55 -8.58
N SER A 64 12.90 -2.24 -8.39
CA SER A 64 13.98 -1.30 -8.10
C SER A 64 13.81 -0.75 -6.68
N PHE A 65 14.92 -0.45 -6.03
CA PHE A 65 14.95 -0.02 -4.64
C PHE A 65 15.73 1.28 -4.48
N ASP A 66 15.36 2.09 -3.48
CA ASP A 66 16.17 3.23 -3.03
C ASP A 66 17.27 2.81 -2.03
N ALA A 67 18.01 3.81 -1.52
CA ALA A 67 19.08 3.59 -0.55
C ALA A 67 18.60 3.04 0.81
N TRP A 68 17.30 3.13 1.10
CA TRP A 68 16.68 2.67 2.33
C TRP A 68 15.95 1.33 2.16
N GLY A 69 16.04 0.73 0.96
CA GLY A 69 15.41 -0.56 0.65
C GLY A 69 13.92 -0.46 0.36
N ASN A 70 13.38 0.74 0.12
CA ASN A 70 12.00 0.90 -0.32
C ASN A 70 11.88 0.62 -1.82
N ILE A 71 10.77 0.05 -2.26
CA ILE A 71 10.52 -0.23 -3.68
C ILE A 71 10.12 1.07 -4.39
N THR A 72 10.97 1.55 -5.31
CA THR A 72 10.69 2.76 -6.11
C THR A 72 10.00 2.45 -7.43
N ALA A 73 10.19 1.24 -7.96
CA ALA A 73 9.51 0.75 -9.15
C ALA A 73 9.27 -0.75 -9.04
N GLU A 74 8.05 -1.19 -9.27
CA GLU A 74 7.70 -2.58 -9.50
C GLU A 74 7.06 -2.72 -10.88
N ILE A 75 7.65 -3.54 -11.74
CA ILE A 75 7.15 -3.80 -13.09
C ILE A 75 6.65 -5.23 -13.11
N SER A 76 5.34 -5.40 -13.32
CA SER A 76 4.74 -6.66 -13.72
C SER A 76 4.86 -6.77 -15.23
N HIS A 77 5.69 -7.70 -15.72
CA HIS A 77 5.85 -7.96 -17.15
C HIS A 77 4.77 -8.90 -17.71
N GLY A 78 3.77 -9.25 -16.89
CA GLY A 78 2.75 -10.23 -17.26
C GLY A 78 3.40 -11.50 -17.80
N ARG A 79 3.00 -11.89 -19.01
CA ARG A 79 3.61 -13.01 -19.73
C ARG A 79 4.85 -12.57 -20.50
N THR A 80 6.00 -13.16 -20.20
CA THR A 80 7.27 -12.84 -20.89
C THR A 80 7.34 -13.21 -22.39
N ASP A 81 6.34 -13.91 -22.92
CA ASP A 81 6.23 -14.26 -24.35
C ASP A 81 5.23 -13.37 -25.11
N LYS A 82 4.67 -12.35 -24.46
CA LYS A 82 3.74 -11.39 -25.04
C LYS A 82 3.99 -10.00 -24.48
N ASP A 83 4.00 -9.01 -25.36
CA ASP A 83 4.08 -7.62 -24.94
C ASP A 83 2.66 -7.01 -24.83
N GLY A 84 2.54 -5.92 -24.07
CA GLY A 84 1.35 -5.09 -23.98
C GLY A 84 0.46 -5.35 -22.75
N ASP A 85 0.82 -6.31 -21.89
CA ASP A 85 0.18 -6.53 -20.59
C ASP A 85 1.02 -6.03 -19.41
N GLU A 86 2.12 -5.30 -19.68
CA GLU A 86 3.01 -4.80 -18.65
C GLU A 86 2.41 -3.64 -17.87
N VAL A 87 2.70 -3.61 -16.59
CA VAL A 87 2.27 -2.56 -15.67
C VAL A 87 3.43 -2.17 -14.77
N LEU A 88 3.72 -0.87 -14.73
CA LEU A 88 4.67 -0.26 -13.81
C LEU A 88 3.91 0.39 -12.65
N VAL A 89 4.28 0.06 -11.42
CA VAL A 89 3.95 0.81 -10.22
C VAL A 89 5.19 1.55 -9.74
N ALA A 90 5.18 2.87 -9.85
CA ALA A 90 6.25 3.75 -9.38
C ALA A 90 5.84 4.43 -8.07
N THR A 91 6.75 4.44 -7.10
CA THR A 91 6.51 5.02 -5.77
C THR A 91 7.65 5.96 -5.40
N ASP A 92 7.32 7.17 -5.00
CA ASP A 92 8.26 8.16 -4.49
C ASP A 92 8.04 8.40 -3.00
N TYR A 93 9.14 8.54 -2.26
CA TYR A 93 9.18 8.67 -0.81
C TYR A 93 9.65 10.05 -0.39
N THR A 94 9.15 10.51 0.76
CA THR A 94 9.72 11.66 1.45
C THR A 94 10.39 11.18 2.73
N VAL A 95 11.68 11.52 2.86
CA VAL A 95 12.55 10.97 3.91
C VAL A 95 12.80 12.00 5.00
N ASN A 96 12.64 11.60 6.27
CA ASN A 96 13.12 12.34 7.44
C ASN A 96 14.06 11.47 8.28
N THR A 97 15.36 11.70 8.16
CA THR A 97 16.40 10.92 8.88
C THR A 97 16.50 11.25 10.35
N ALA A 98 16.05 12.42 10.78
CA ALA A 98 16.04 12.77 12.19
C ALA A 98 15.01 11.94 12.98
N GLU A 99 13.86 11.68 12.36
CA GLU A 99 12.73 10.96 12.98
C GLU A 99 12.65 9.48 12.54
N TYR A 100 13.65 8.97 11.82
CA TYR A 100 13.68 7.60 11.27
C TYR A 100 12.49 7.25 10.36
N ILE A 101 11.95 8.24 9.65
CA ILE A 101 10.83 8.05 8.72
C ILE A 101 11.36 7.96 7.28
N MET A 102 11.70 6.74 6.84
CA MET A 102 12.31 6.49 5.51
C MET A 102 11.33 5.94 4.47
N SER A 103 10.22 5.36 4.93
CA SER A 103 9.39 4.45 4.12
C SER A 103 7.97 4.95 3.90
N LEU A 104 7.73 6.26 4.08
CA LEU A 104 6.43 6.88 3.81
C LEU A 104 6.39 7.46 2.40
N PRO A 105 5.56 6.89 1.50
CA PRO A 105 5.44 7.38 0.14
C PRO A 105 4.64 8.68 0.11
N HIS A 106 5.07 9.68 -0.66
CA HIS A 106 4.23 10.86 -0.94
C HIS A 106 3.51 10.76 -2.29
N LEU A 107 3.95 9.86 -3.17
CA LEU A 107 3.37 9.68 -4.50
C LEU A 107 3.46 8.21 -4.91
N GLN A 108 2.35 7.68 -5.42
CA GLN A 108 2.30 6.39 -6.08
C GLN A 108 1.60 6.55 -7.43
N ARG A 109 2.18 5.97 -8.48
CA ARG A 109 1.69 6.06 -9.86
C ARG A 109 1.69 4.69 -10.49
N THR A 110 0.68 4.40 -11.30
CA THR A 110 0.59 3.17 -12.07
C THR A 110 0.51 3.54 -13.55
N TYR A 111 1.38 2.96 -14.36
CA TYR A 111 1.49 3.17 -15.79
C TYR A 111 1.25 1.85 -16.54
N ALA A 112 0.64 1.94 -17.72
CA ALA A 112 0.69 0.86 -18.69
C ALA A 112 2.08 0.83 -19.33
N GLY A 113 2.69 -0.35 -19.44
CA GLY A 113 4.06 -0.52 -19.91
C GLY A 113 5.09 -0.64 -18.77
N THR A 114 6.36 -0.47 -19.12
CA THR A 114 7.50 -0.74 -18.23
C THR A 114 8.23 0.52 -17.76
N ASP A 115 7.82 1.69 -18.21
CA ASP A 115 8.43 2.98 -17.87
C ASP A 115 7.39 4.08 -17.62
N LEU A 116 7.88 5.27 -17.27
CA LEU A 116 7.06 6.44 -16.95
C LEU A 116 6.51 7.17 -18.18
N THR A 117 6.86 6.74 -19.40
CA THR A 117 6.37 7.31 -20.67
C THR A 117 5.05 6.68 -21.13
N GLY A 118 4.69 5.52 -20.55
CA GLY A 118 3.43 4.86 -20.79
C GLY A 118 2.21 5.66 -20.32
N THR A 119 1.02 5.17 -20.64
CA THR A 119 -0.23 5.81 -20.21
C THR A 119 -0.39 5.71 -18.70
N LEU A 120 -0.57 6.85 -18.02
CA LEU A 120 -0.88 6.88 -16.60
C LEU A 120 -2.29 6.30 -16.35
N LEU A 121 -2.35 5.19 -15.61
CA LEU A 121 -3.59 4.49 -15.25
C LEU A 121 -4.16 4.96 -13.92
N LYS A 122 -3.29 5.26 -12.95
CA LYS A 122 -3.68 5.68 -11.60
C LYS A 122 -2.61 6.54 -10.96
N GLN A 123 -3.01 7.54 -10.20
CA GLN A 123 -2.12 8.28 -9.32
C GLN A 123 -2.76 8.50 -7.95
N THR A 124 -1.95 8.35 -6.91
CA THR A 124 -2.35 8.64 -5.53
C THR A 124 -1.25 9.48 -4.87
N GLN A 125 -1.65 10.59 -4.23
CA GLN A 125 -0.77 11.45 -3.44
C GLN A 125 -1.08 11.30 -1.96
N PHE A 126 -0.04 11.35 -1.13
CA PHE A 126 -0.12 11.23 0.31
C PHE A 126 0.49 12.45 0.98
N PHE A 127 -0.20 12.97 1.98
CA PHE A 127 0.17 14.14 2.76
C PHE A 127 0.17 13.75 4.23
N TYR A 128 1.20 14.17 4.95
CA TYR A 128 1.43 13.76 6.32
C TYR A 128 1.47 14.95 7.25
N ASP A 129 1.03 14.74 8.49
CA ASP A 129 1.13 15.66 9.61
C ASP A 129 0.50 17.05 9.36
N GLY A 130 -0.47 17.14 8.44
CA GLY A 130 -1.10 18.40 8.04
C GLY A 130 -0.18 19.29 7.20
N GLN A 131 0.95 18.76 6.74
CA GLN A 131 1.96 19.50 6.00
C GLN A 131 1.65 19.56 4.51
N ALA A 132 2.33 20.49 3.82
CA ALA A 132 2.29 20.59 2.36
C ALA A 132 2.83 19.33 1.67
N TYR A 133 2.47 19.18 0.40
CA TYR A 133 2.92 18.06 -0.44
C TYR A 133 4.44 17.98 -0.48
N ARG A 134 5.00 16.76 -0.36
CA ARG A 134 6.46 16.47 -0.33
C ARG A 134 7.22 17.06 0.86
N THR A 135 6.54 17.66 1.83
CA THR A 135 7.17 18.03 3.08
C THR A 135 7.47 16.78 3.89
N ALA A 136 8.69 16.69 4.41
CA ALA A 136 9.11 15.55 5.22
C ALA A 136 8.27 15.47 6.51
N PRO A 137 7.64 14.31 6.78
CA PRO A 137 6.83 14.13 7.97
C PRO A 137 7.69 14.19 9.24
N SER A 138 7.09 14.66 10.34
CA SER A 138 7.69 14.61 11.68
C SER A 138 7.15 13.44 12.49
N ASN A 139 5.86 13.12 12.36
CA ASN A 139 5.23 12.00 13.05
C ASN A 139 4.80 10.88 12.09
N GLY A 140 4.59 11.20 10.81
CA GLY A 140 4.20 10.22 9.79
C GLY A 140 2.70 9.90 9.79
N SER A 141 1.86 10.75 10.39
CA SER A 141 0.41 10.58 10.39
C SER A 141 -0.16 11.00 9.04
N LEU A 142 -0.76 10.09 8.27
CA LEU A 142 -1.35 10.41 6.97
C LEU A 142 -2.60 11.27 7.15
N THR A 143 -2.53 12.57 6.92
CA THR A 143 -3.65 13.50 7.13
C THR A 143 -4.49 13.72 5.88
N THR A 144 -3.91 13.58 4.70
CA THR A 144 -4.66 13.72 3.45
C THR A 144 -4.17 12.72 2.41
N ARG A 145 -5.11 12.13 1.68
CA ARG A 145 -4.85 11.32 0.50
C ARG A 145 -5.64 11.90 -0.66
N ARG A 146 -4.99 12.06 -1.81
CA ARG A 146 -5.66 12.40 -3.07
C ARG A 146 -5.56 11.23 -4.02
N ASP A 147 -6.69 10.77 -4.52
CA ASP A 147 -6.75 9.79 -5.60
C ASP A 147 -7.11 10.55 -6.89
N ASP A 148 -6.13 10.72 -7.75
CA ASP A 148 -6.27 11.48 -9.00
C ASP A 148 -7.02 10.64 -10.03
N THR A 149 -8.10 11.18 -10.56
CA THR A 149 -8.84 10.61 -11.70
C THR A 149 -8.29 11.13 -13.03
N THR A 150 -7.68 12.32 -13.01
CA THR A 150 -6.92 12.94 -14.12
C THR A 150 -5.80 13.81 -13.55
N THR A 151 -4.96 14.42 -14.39
CA THR A 151 -3.88 15.32 -13.96
C THR A 151 -4.35 16.52 -13.11
N SER A 152 -5.62 16.93 -13.25
CA SER A 152 -6.17 18.11 -12.57
C SER A 152 -7.46 17.84 -11.79
N SER A 153 -7.86 16.57 -11.64
CA SER A 153 -9.06 16.19 -10.89
C SER A 153 -8.74 15.02 -9.97
N TYR A 154 -9.13 15.15 -8.71
CA TYR A 154 -8.86 14.18 -7.68
C TYR A 154 -9.99 14.11 -6.66
N GLN A 155 -10.13 12.94 -6.06
CA GLN A 155 -10.92 12.74 -4.86
C GLN A 155 -10.01 12.92 -3.65
N THR A 156 -10.47 13.70 -2.67
CA THR A 156 -9.70 13.94 -1.43
C THR A 156 -10.30 13.13 -0.30
N SER A 157 -9.45 12.43 0.43
CA SER A 157 -9.78 11.83 1.72
C SER A 157 -8.96 12.50 2.81
N THR A 158 -9.58 12.86 3.92
CA THR A 158 -8.92 13.49 5.08
C THR A 158 -9.01 12.59 6.30
N PHE A 159 -8.00 12.67 7.16
CA PHE A 159 -7.89 11.86 8.36
C PHE A 159 -7.44 12.73 9.53
N ASP A 160 -8.17 12.65 10.64
CA ASP A 160 -7.85 13.36 11.87
C ASP A 160 -7.31 12.40 12.91
N TYR A 161 -6.40 12.88 13.76
CA TYR A 161 -5.71 12.10 14.76
C TYR A 161 -5.75 12.77 16.13
N ASP A 162 -5.66 11.98 17.20
CA ASP A 162 -5.40 12.49 18.54
C ASP A 162 -3.90 12.78 18.75
N THR A 163 -3.57 13.37 19.90
CA THR A 163 -2.18 13.69 20.28
C THR A 163 -1.26 12.48 20.45
N TYR A 164 -1.80 11.27 20.38
CA TYR A 164 -1.07 10.01 20.51
C TYR A 164 -1.00 9.24 19.17
N GLY A 165 -1.44 9.85 18.06
CA GLY A 165 -1.42 9.23 16.73
C GLY A 165 -2.58 8.26 16.46
N ASN A 166 -3.63 8.25 17.29
CA ASN A 166 -4.81 7.44 17.05
C ASN A 166 -5.77 8.17 16.10
N ARG A 167 -6.24 7.50 15.05
CA ARG A 167 -7.20 8.08 14.10
C ARG A 167 -8.56 8.31 14.76
N LEU A 168 -9.04 9.56 14.74
CA LEU A 168 -10.31 10.04 15.29
C LEU A 168 -11.42 10.10 14.25
N ALA A 169 -11.09 10.53 13.03
CA ALA A 169 -12.04 10.64 11.94
C ALA A 169 -11.39 10.33 10.60
N ALA A 170 -12.20 9.89 9.65
CA ALA A 170 -11.84 9.73 8.26
C ALA A 170 -13.02 10.19 7.42
N THR A 171 -12.78 11.14 6.52
CA THR A 171 -13.72 11.51 5.47
C THR A 171 -13.16 10.96 4.17
N VAL A 172 -13.89 10.05 3.53
CA VAL A 172 -13.46 9.32 2.33
C VAL A 172 -14.50 9.52 1.23
N SER A 173 -14.03 9.70 -0.01
CA SER A 173 -14.77 9.65 -1.28
C SER A 173 -16.31 9.71 -1.19
N GLY A 174 -16.88 10.87 -1.55
CA GLY A 174 -18.33 11.11 -1.55
C GLY A 174 -18.88 11.70 -0.26
N ASP A 175 -18.04 12.25 0.63
CA ASP A 175 -18.39 12.76 1.95
C ASP A 175 -18.82 11.69 2.96
N GLU A 176 -18.47 10.42 2.71
CA GLU A 176 -18.63 9.37 3.70
C GLU A 176 -17.66 9.61 4.87
N THR A 177 -18.20 9.84 6.06
CA THR A 177 -17.43 10.15 7.26
C THR A 177 -17.60 9.04 8.28
N THR A 178 -16.50 8.37 8.64
CA THR A 178 -16.47 7.43 9.77
C THR A 178 -15.73 8.07 10.93
N SER A 179 -16.32 8.01 12.12
CA SER A 179 -15.77 8.55 13.35
C SER A 179 -15.50 7.45 14.36
N TRP A 180 -14.42 7.61 15.12
CA TRP A 180 -14.03 6.71 16.20
C TRP A 180 -13.94 7.48 17.52
N SER A 181 -14.36 6.87 18.62
CA SER A 181 -14.17 7.45 19.95
C SER A 181 -13.33 6.57 20.85
N ARG A 182 -12.67 7.23 21.80
CA ARG A 182 -11.86 6.62 22.82
C ARG A 182 -12.73 6.28 24.02
N ARG A 183 -12.77 5.00 24.40
CA ARG A 183 -13.52 4.56 25.59
C ARG A 183 -12.65 4.53 26.86
N ARG A 184 -11.34 4.27 26.72
CA ARG A 184 -10.28 4.18 27.76
C ARG A 184 -8.88 4.25 27.09
N PRO A 185 -7.75 4.47 27.81
CA PRO A 185 -6.50 4.95 27.20
C PRO A 185 -5.91 4.11 26.04
N ARG A 186 -6.32 2.86 25.84
CA ARG A 186 -5.75 1.94 24.83
C ARG A 186 -6.75 1.22 23.90
N ARG A 187 -8.03 1.59 23.88
CA ARG A 187 -9.03 0.94 22.99
C ARG A 187 -9.91 1.96 22.27
N ILE A 188 -9.83 1.96 20.95
CA ILE A 188 -10.61 2.78 20.02
C ILE A 188 -11.79 1.94 19.52
N HIS A 189 -12.98 2.52 19.42
CA HIS A 189 -14.15 1.88 18.82
C HIS A 189 -14.79 2.83 17.80
N SER A 190 -15.37 2.31 16.72
CA SER A 190 -16.15 3.12 15.78
C SER A 190 -17.44 3.57 16.46
N ILE A 191 -17.71 4.87 16.47
CA ILE A 191 -18.92 5.45 17.06
C ILE A 191 -20.01 5.74 16.02
N GLY A 192 -19.64 5.82 14.74
CA GLY A 192 -20.62 5.93 13.68
C GLY A 192 -19.99 6.14 12.31
N THR A 193 -20.80 5.86 11.30
CA THR A 193 -20.50 6.12 9.89
C THR A 193 -21.63 6.93 9.32
N THR A 194 -21.30 8.03 8.64
CA THR A 194 -22.22 8.87 7.88
C THR A 194 -21.92 8.62 6.42
N LEU A 195 -22.88 8.08 5.68
CA LEU A 195 -22.72 7.85 4.25
C LEU A 195 -22.81 9.17 3.49
N ALA A 196 -22.27 9.16 2.28
CA ALA A 196 -22.36 10.22 1.27
C ALA A 196 -23.78 10.80 1.08
N THR A 197 -24.79 9.96 1.30
CA THR A 197 -26.22 10.31 1.17
C THR A 197 -26.79 11.03 2.40
N GLY A 198 -25.95 11.38 3.38
CA GLY A 198 -26.35 11.94 4.68
C GLY A 198 -26.96 10.92 5.64
N ARG A 199 -27.13 9.65 5.21
CA ARG A 199 -27.63 8.57 6.06
C ARG A 199 -26.61 8.21 7.12
N ARG A 200 -27.01 8.27 8.38
CA ARG A 200 -26.15 7.96 9.53
C ARG A 200 -26.45 6.57 10.08
N TRP A 201 -25.38 5.80 10.27
CA TRP A 201 -25.38 4.59 11.06
C TRP A 201 -24.58 4.85 12.33
N THR A 202 -25.28 4.95 13.46
CA THR A 202 -24.66 4.95 14.78
C THR A 202 -24.61 3.51 15.27
N ASN A 203 -23.43 3.03 15.65
CA ASN A 203 -23.33 1.72 16.26
C ASN A 203 -24.04 1.78 17.62
N PRO A 204 -25.07 0.96 17.89
CA PRO A 204 -25.77 0.98 19.17
C PRO A 204 -24.92 0.25 20.21
N THR A 205 -23.79 0.85 20.58
CA THR A 205 -23.20 0.63 21.89
C THR A 205 -23.11 1.98 22.59
N THR A 206 -24.02 2.09 23.56
CA THR A 206 -24.16 3.05 24.67
C THR A 206 -24.98 4.33 24.45
N PRO A 207 -25.94 4.59 25.38
CA PRO A 207 -26.97 5.62 25.26
C PRO A 207 -26.41 7.02 25.48
N ALA A 208 -27.10 8.00 24.91
CA ALA A 208 -26.92 9.41 25.21
C ALA A 208 -27.08 9.64 26.71
N CYS A 209 -25.99 9.92 27.40
CA CYS A 209 -26.05 10.54 28.72
C CYS A 209 -24.91 11.56 28.83
N PHE A 210 -25.11 12.72 28.21
CA PHE A 210 -24.54 13.99 28.66
C PHE A 210 -25.51 15.11 28.24
N THR A 211 -26.58 15.25 28.99
CA THR A 211 -27.16 16.58 29.23
C THR A 211 -27.41 16.69 30.73
N ALA A 212 -26.42 17.20 31.45
CA ALA A 212 -26.70 17.82 32.74
C ALA A 212 -27.55 19.06 32.44
N ARG A 213 -28.88 18.93 32.47
CA ARG A 213 -29.75 20.09 32.62
C ARG A 213 -29.60 20.56 34.07
N SER A 214 -28.71 21.52 34.30
CA SER A 214 -28.83 22.38 35.47
C SER A 214 -30.09 23.23 35.27
N ARG A 215 -31.17 22.86 35.96
CA ARG A 215 -32.37 23.68 36.08
C ARG A 215 -32.08 24.77 37.13
N PRO A 216 -32.18 26.07 36.83
CA PRO A 216 -32.08 27.09 37.87
C PRO A 216 -33.30 27.01 38.79
N ILE A 217 -33.06 27.12 40.10
CA ILE A 217 -34.09 27.24 41.14
C ILE A 217 -34.51 28.72 41.18
N PRO A 218 -35.77 29.07 40.90
CA PRO A 218 -36.26 30.41 41.21
C PRO A 218 -36.54 30.53 42.72
N THR A 219 -36.07 31.63 43.30
CA THR A 219 -36.43 32.13 44.65
C THR A 219 -37.88 32.55 44.73
#